data_AF-A0A9W6CD73-F1
#
_entry.id   AF-A0A9W6CD73-F1
#
_cell.length_a   1.000
_cell.length_b   1.000
_cell.length_c   1.000
_cell.angle_alpha   90.00
_cell.angle_beta   90.00
_cell.angle_gamma   90.00
#
_symmetry.space_group_name_H-M   'P 1'
#
loop_
_entity.id
_entity.type
_entity.pdbx_description
1 polymer ?
#
loop_
_entity_poly.entity_id
_entity_poly.type
_entity_poly.pdbx_seq_one_letter_code
_entity_poly.pdbx_strand_id
1 'polypeptide(L)'
;MEKVPRKTARTLRLHLEEVIEIAWDHDAEEAYRIAREKWEIGSSRSFRDFLNKHHITTYQKTAAETMTLEEKENFTREWTETIEMINEWRRKK
;
A
#
# COMPACT_ATOMS: atom_id res chain seq x y z
N MET A 1 22.12 -5.78 -19.65
CA MET A 1 21.28 -5.97 -18.44
C MET A 1 22.04 -5.40 -17.26
N GLU A 2 21.61 -4.24 -16.78
CA GLU A 2 22.26 -3.51 -15.70
C GLU A 2 22.06 -4.27 -14.37
N LYS A 3 23.14 -4.81 -13.82
CA LYS A 3 23.11 -5.52 -12.53
C LYS A 3 22.87 -4.46 -11.45
N VAL A 4 21.68 -4.46 -10.85
CA VAL A 4 21.37 -3.57 -9.72
C VAL A 4 22.42 -3.76 -8.62
N PRO A 5 23.02 -2.70 -8.05
CA PRO A 5 24.16 -2.86 -7.15
C PRO A 5 23.74 -3.58 -5.87
N ARG A 6 24.59 -4.50 -5.39
CA ARG A 6 24.49 -5.18 -4.09
C ARG A 6 24.36 -4.25 -2.86
N LYS A 7 24.42 -2.93 -3.06
CA LYS A 7 24.38 -1.87 -2.03
C LYS A 7 22.98 -1.73 -1.40
N THR A 8 21.89 -1.79 -2.18
CA THR A 8 20.52 -1.56 -1.68
C THR A 8 20.14 -2.47 -0.52
N ALA A 9 20.20 -3.79 -0.69
CA ALA A 9 19.80 -4.73 0.35
C ALA A 9 20.71 -4.67 1.59
N ARG A 10 21.99 -4.31 1.42
CA ARG A 10 22.91 -4.12 2.55
C ARG A 10 22.53 -2.87 3.33
N THR A 11 22.31 -1.75 2.65
CA THR A 11 21.93 -0.48 3.28
C THR A 11 20.58 -0.60 4.00
N LEU A 12 19.57 -1.21 3.37
CA LEU A 12 18.25 -1.40 3.98
C LEU A 12 18.31 -2.31 5.22
N ARG A 13 19.22 -3.28 5.29
CA ARG A 13 19.41 -4.09 6.50
C ARG A 13 20.04 -3.32 7.65
N LEU A 14 20.90 -2.35 7.36
CA LEU A 14 21.52 -1.52 8.40
C LEU A 14 20.48 -0.60 9.05
N HIS A 15 19.42 -0.23 8.32
CA HIS A 15 18.34 0.64 8.77
C HIS A 15 17.00 -0.10 8.84
N LEU A 16 17.00 -1.40 9.21
CA LEU A 16 15.81 -2.24 9.09
C LEU A 16 14.60 -1.70 9.87
N GLU A 17 14.81 -1.23 11.10
CA GLU A 17 13.73 -0.66 11.93
C GLU A 17 13.11 0.58 11.28
N GLU A 18 13.92 1.54 10.85
CA GLU A 18 13.43 2.73 10.12
C GLU A 18 12.76 2.38 8.79
N VAL A 19 13.25 1.35 8.08
CA VAL A 19 12.62 0.87 6.84
C VAL A 19 11.23 0.29 7.11
N ILE A 20 11.05 -0.41 8.24
CA ILE A 20 9.75 -0.95 8.66
C ILE A 20 8.80 0.20 8.97
N GLU A 21 9.23 1.20 9.74
CA GLU A 21 8.42 2.39 10.06
C GLU A 21 7.98 3.12 8.79
N ILE A 22 8.92 3.43 7.89
CA ILE A 22 8.61 4.08 6.61
C ILE A 22 7.63 3.25 5.79
N ALA A 23 7.79 1.92 5.76
CA ALA A 23 6.86 1.06 5.04
C ALA A 23 5.46 1.08 5.68
N TRP A 24 5.35 1.08 7.00
CA TRP A 24 4.05 1.08 7.69
C TRP A 24 3.31 2.41 7.67
N ASP A 25 4.01 3.52 7.45
CA ASP A 25 3.42 4.86 7.40
C ASP A 25 3.07 5.31 5.97
N HIS A 26 3.65 4.67 4.95
CA HIS A 26 3.59 5.12 3.57
C HIS A 26 3.28 4.00 2.57
N ASP A 27 2.62 4.36 1.47
CA ASP A 27 2.43 3.45 0.35
C ASP A 27 3.77 3.08 -0.30
N ALA A 28 3.76 2.03 -1.13
CA ALA A 28 4.97 1.47 -1.71
C ALA A 28 5.77 2.44 -2.60
N GLU A 29 5.14 3.49 -3.14
CA GLU A 29 5.82 4.49 -3.95
C GLU A 29 6.47 5.55 -3.06
N GLU A 30 5.72 6.07 -2.09
CA GLU A 30 6.20 7.09 -1.17
C GLU A 30 7.28 6.53 -0.23
N ALA A 31 7.09 5.31 0.30
CA ALA A 31 8.08 4.60 1.09
C ALA A 31 9.40 4.42 0.32
N TYR A 32 9.33 4.10 -0.97
CA TYR A 32 10.52 4.00 -1.82
C TYR A 32 11.19 5.37 -2.02
N ARG A 33 10.41 6.44 -2.24
CA ARG A 33 10.94 7.79 -2.43
C ARG A 33 11.73 8.25 -1.21
N ILE A 34 11.15 8.09 -0.01
CA ILE A 34 11.78 8.43 1.26
C ILE A 34 13.06 7.60 1.47
N ALA A 35 12.99 6.28 1.27
CA ALA A 35 14.15 5.41 1.44
C ALA A 35 15.28 5.76 0.45
N ARG A 36 14.94 6.14 -0.79
CA ARG A 36 15.91 6.56 -1.80
C ARG A 36 16.56 7.89 -1.45
N GLU A 37 15.80 8.86 -0.95
CA GLU A 37 16.33 10.16 -0.54
C GLU A 37 17.23 10.04 0.69
N LYS A 38 16.86 9.23 1.68
CA LYS A 38 17.65 9.04 2.90
C LYS A 38 18.96 8.28 2.66
N TRP A 39 18.94 7.25 1.82
CA TRP A 39 20.01 6.25 1.80
C TRP A 39 20.60 5.96 0.41
N GLU A 40 20.19 6.72 -0.61
CA GLU A 40 20.64 6.58 -1.99
C GLU A 40 20.54 5.14 -2.50
N ILE A 41 19.44 4.45 -2.14
CA ILE A 41 19.20 3.08 -2.59
C ILE A 41 18.93 3.02 -4.09
N GLY A 42 19.09 1.81 -4.65
CA GLY A 42 18.88 1.54 -6.07
C GLY A 42 17.40 1.59 -6.49
N SER A 43 16.99 0.71 -7.39
CA SER A 43 15.65 0.78 -7.99
C SER A 43 14.52 0.43 -7.01
N SER A 44 13.32 0.94 -7.32
CA SER A 44 12.07 0.61 -6.60
C SER A 44 11.78 -0.88 -6.59
N ARG A 45 12.15 -1.59 -7.66
CA ARG A 45 12.04 -3.05 -7.75
C ARG A 45 12.87 -3.74 -6.66
N SER A 46 14.13 -3.36 -6.49
CA SER A 46 15.00 -3.96 -5.47
C SER A 46 14.58 -3.59 -4.05
N PHE A 47 13.99 -2.41 -3.85
CA PHE A 47 13.34 -2.05 -2.59
C PHE A 47 12.14 -2.95 -2.29
N ARG A 48 11.23 -3.13 -3.24
CA ARG A 48 10.06 -4.02 -3.08
C ARG A 48 10.47 -5.49 -2.88
N ASP A 49 11.47 -5.97 -3.63
CA ASP A 49 12.01 -7.33 -3.45
C ASP A 49 12.59 -7.52 -2.03
N PHE A 50 13.22 -6.48 -1.48
CA PHE A 50 13.70 -6.49 -0.11
C PHE A 50 12.56 -6.57 0.90
N LEU A 51 11.55 -5.70 0.79
CA LEU A 51 10.39 -5.70 1.67
C LEU A 51 9.67 -7.07 1.65
N ASN A 52 9.42 -7.60 0.45
CA ASN A 52 8.79 -8.92 0.27
C ASN A 52 9.59 -10.04 0.93
N LYS A 53 10.92 -10.05 0.76
CA LYS A 53 11.81 -11.05 1.38
C LYS A 53 11.79 -10.99 2.90
N HIS A 54 11.56 -9.81 3.47
CA HIS A 54 11.50 -9.58 4.91
C HIS A 54 10.06 -9.60 5.45
N HIS A 55 9.06 -9.96 4.63
CA HIS A 55 7.63 -9.96 5.00
C HIS A 55 7.13 -8.61 5.52
N ILE A 56 7.68 -7.51 4.99
CA ILE A 56 7.28 -6.15 5.32
C ILE A 56 6.24 -5.70 4.31
N THR A 57 5.04 -5.38 4.78
CA THR A 57 3.99 -4.77 3.98
C THR A 57 4.09 -3.25 4.04
N THR A 58 3.74 -2.59 2.95
CA THR A 58 3.60 -1.13 2.94
C THR A 58 2.18 -0.72 3.31
N TYR A 59 2.00 0.49 3.81
CA TYR A 59 0.68 1.03 4.10
C TYR A 59 -0.16 1.04 2.82
N GLN A 60 -1.39 0.56 2.94
CA GLN A 60 -2.37 0.67 1.88
C GLN A 60 -3.51 1.50 2.45
N LYS A 61 -3.71 2.69 1.86
CA LYS A 61 -4.90 3.48 2.15
C LYS A 61 -6.13 2.61 1.90
N THR A 62 -7.04 2.60 2.86
CA THR A 62 -8.33 1.95 2.66
C THR A 62 -9.09 2.64 1.54
N ALA A 63 -10.01 1.93 0.86
CA ALA A 63 -10.86 2.54 -0.15
C ALA A 63 -11.58 3.80 0.40
N ALA A 64 -11.98 3.77 1.67
CA ALA A 64 -12.59 4.91 2.35
C ALA A 64 -11.66 6.13 2.48
N GLU A 65 -10.34 5.95 2.57
CA GLU A 65 -9.38 7.07 2.63
C GLU A 65 -9.02 7.60 1.23
N THR A 66 -9.17 6.77 0.20
CA THR A 66 -8.91 7.18 -1.19
C THR A 66 -10.12 7.80 -1.88
N MET A 67 -11.34 7.48 -1.44
CA MET A 67 -12.56 7.98 -2.05
C MET A 67 -12.82 9.46 -1.70
N THR A 68 -13.16 10.22 -2.73
CA THR A 68 -13.75 11.57 -2.61
C THR A 68 -15.11 11.51 -1.89
N LEU A 69 -15.60 12.67 -1.45
CA LEU A 69 -16.92 12.75 -0.81
C LEU A 69 -18.03 12.25 -1.76
N GLU A 70 -17.97 12.64 -3.03
CA GLU A 70 -18.92 12.21 -4.07
C GLU A 70 -18.89 10.69 -4.29
N GLU A 71 -17.70 10.08 -4.35
CA GLU A 71 -17.57 8.63 -4.47
C GLU A 71 -18.14 7.90 -3.25
N LYS A 72 -17.97 8.46 -2.04
CA LYS A 72 -18.54 7.90 -0.82
C LYS A 72 -20.06 7.96 -0.82
N GLU A 73 -20.63 9.07 -1.26
CA GLU A 73 -22.08 9.24 -1.38
C GLU A 73 -22.67 8.28 -2.43
N ASN A 74 -22.03 8.17 -3.59
CA ASN A 74 -22.43 7.23 -4.64
C ASN A 74 -22.36 5.78 -4.16
N PHE A 75 -21.25 5.38 -3.53
CA PHE A 75 -21.10 4.04 -2.95
C PHE A 75 -22.16 3.76 -1.87
N THR A 76 -22.43 4.72 -0.98
CA THR A 76 -23.43 4.55 0.09
C THR A 76 -24.83 4.36 -0.49
N ARG A 77 -25.18 5.11 -1.55
CA ARG A 77 -26.46 4.97 -2.24
C ARG A 77 -26.59 3.59 -2.90
N GLU A 78 -25.61 3.20 -3.72
CA GLU A 78 -25.60 1.90 -4.40
C GLU A 78 -25.65 0.73 -3.42
N TRP A 79 -24.91 0.85 -2.31
CA TRP A 79 -24.92 -0.15 -1.25
C TRP A 79 -26.28 -0.24 -0.56
N THR A 80 -26.92 0.90 -0.29
CA THR A 80 -28.25 0.95 0.32
C THR A 80 -29.29 0.30 -0.58
N GLU A 81 -29.33 0.65 -1.86
CA GLU A 81 -30.22 0.06 -2.87
C GLU A 81 -30.00 -1.46 -2.98
N THR A 82 -28.74 -1.90 -2.95
CA THR A 82 -28.38 -3.33 -2.98
C THR A 82 -28.92 -4.06 -1.74
N ILE A 83 -28.76 -3.49 -0.55
CA ILE A 83 -29.25 -4.07 0.70
C ILE A 83 -30.79 -4.10 0.74
N GLU A 84 -31.46 -3.05 0.25
CA GLU A 84 -32.92 -3.03 0.12
C GLU A 84 -33.43 -4.12 -0.82
N MET A 85 -32.79 -4.28 -1.97
CA MET A 85 -33.10 -5.36 -2.90
C MET A 85 -32.92 -6.72 -2.21
N ILE A 86 -31.79 -6.97 -1.54
CA ILE A 86 -31.56 -8.23 -0.81
C ILE A 86 -32.65 -8.48 0.25
N ASN A 87 -33.07 -7.45 0.97
CA ASN A 87 -34.13 -7.55 1.98
C ASN A 87 -35.50 -7.82 1.34
N GLU A 88 -35.82 -7.22 0.20
CA GLU A 88 -37.06 -7.50 -0.53
C GLU A 88 -37.09 -8.94 -1.03
N TRP A 89 -35.98 -9.43 -1.58
CA TRP A 89 -35.83 -10.84 -1.96
C TRP A 89 -36.01 -11.79 -0.78
N ARG A 90 -35.47 -11.45 0.40
CA ARG A 90 -35.68 -12.23 1.62
C ARG A 90 -37.14 -12.24 2.09
N ARG A 91 -37.89 -11.14 1.91
CA ARG A 91 -39.32 -11.07 2.29
C ARG A 91 -40.23 -11.86 1.35
N LYS A 92 -39.80 -12.12 0.12
CA LYS A 92 -40.55 -12.90 -0.89
C LYS A 92 -40.34 -14.41 -0.77
N LYS A 93 -39.49 -14.88 0.14
CA LYS A 93 -39.17 -16.30 0.38
C LYS A 93 -39.81 -16.78 1.67
#